data_AF-A0A256HGH4-F1
#
_entry.id   AF-A0A256HGH4-F1
#
_cell.length_a   1.000
_cell.length_b   1.000
_cell.length_c   1.000
_cell.angle_alpha   90.00
_cell.angle_beta   90.00
_cell.angle_gamma   90.00
#
_symmetry.space_group_name_H-M   'P 1'
#
loop_
_entity.id
_entity.type
_entity.pdbx_description
1 polymer ?
#
loop_
_entity_poly.entity_id
_entity_poly.type
_entity_poly.pdbx_seq_one_letter_code
_entity_poly.pdbx_strand_id
1 'polypeptide(L)'
;MDQARSFIANASNRSEDLVEKADTEMIGFALELLRNDTVDEVILVTNDIPLGEAAESLLPQYGFDNWQITWLRGGELADELDEDFAPEFD
;
A
#
# COMPACT_ATOMS: atom_id res chain seq x y z
N MET A 1 -7.98 11.76 1.63
CA MET A 1 -6.88 11.86 0.65
C MET A 1 -5.79 12.82 1.12
N ASP A 2 -6.14 14.02 1.61
CA ASP A 2 -5.14 15.01 2.07
C ASP A 2 -4.22 14.50 3.18
N GLN A 3 -4.74 13.71 4.13
CA GLN A 3 -3.91 13.12 5.18
C GLN A 3 -2.87 12.12 4.64
N ALA A 4 -3.25 11.31 3.64
CA ALA A 4 -2.33 10.39 2.97
C ALA A 4 -1.25 11.15 2.18
N ARG A 5 -1.67 12.18 1.44
CA ARG A 5 -0.74 13.08 0.72
C ARG A 5 0.29 13.69 1.67
N SER A 6 -0.18 14.26 2.78
CA SER A 6 0.68 14.89 3.76
C SER A 6 1.60 13.90 4.44
N PHE A 7 1.10 12.71 4.80
CA PHE A 7 1.94 11.65 5.37
C PHE A 7 3.08 11.27 4.41
N ILE A 8 2.75 10.93 3.16
CA ILE A 8 3.72 10.50 2.16
C ILE A 8 4.76 11.59 1.89
N ALA A 9 4.33 12.84 1.76
CA ALA A 9 5.22 13.98 1.55
C ALA A 9 6.22 14.16 2.71
N ASN A 10 5.73 14.07 3.95
CA ASN A 10 6.58 14.15 5.14
C ASN A 10 7.54 12.96 5.26
N ALA A 11 7.05 11.74 5.06
CA ALA A 11 7.86 10.51 5.14
C ALA A 11 8.99 10.49 4.10
N SER A 12 8.76 11.06 2.91
CA SER A 12 9.75 11.16 1.83
C SER A 12 10.50 12.50 1.78
N ASN A 13 10.26 13.41 2.74
CA ASN A 13 10.84 14.75 2.79
C ASN A 13 10.74 15.51 1.43
N ARG A 14 9.58 15.43 0.77
CA ARG A 14 9.28 16.09 -0.51
C ARG A 14 8.03 16.97 -0.39
N SER A 15 7.81 17.85 -1.36
CA SER A 15 6.57 18.65 -1.41
C SER A 15 5.35 17.75 -1.64
N GLU A 16 4.20 18.09 -1.04
CA GLU A 16 2.92 17.43 -1.29
C GLU A 16 2.49 17.49 -2.77
N ASP A 17 2.93 18.53 -3.51
CA ASP A 17 2.68 18.67 -4.95
C ASP A 17 3.38 17.61 -5.79
N LEU A 18 4.41 16.96 -5.24
CA LEU A 18 5.14 15.88 -5.88
C LEU A 18 4.57 14.50 -5.54
N VAL A 19 3.57 14.43 -4.66
CA VAL A 19 2.93 13.16 -4.32
C VAL A 19 1.93 12.79 -5.39
N GLU A 20 2.16 11.64 -6.00
CA GLU A 20 1.36 11.08 -7.06
C GLU A 20 -0.09 10.85 -6.58
N LYS A 21 -1.05 11.17 -7.43
CA LYS A 21 -2.47 10.98 -7.10
C LYS A 21 -2.78 9.49 -6.84
N ALA A 22 -2.15 8.61 -7.61
CA ALA A 22 -2.30 7.16 -7.51
C ALA A 22 -2.02 6.67 -6.09
N ASP A 23 -0.94 7.15 -5.45
CA ASP A 23 -0.58 6.79 -4.08
C ASP A 23 -1.73 7.07 -3.10
N THR A 24 -2.29 8.28 -3.18
CA THR A 24 -3.39 8.69 -2.29
C THR A 24 -4.71 7.98 -2.61
N GLU A 25 -4.93 7.62 -3.88
CA GLU A 25 -6.10 6.87 -4.33
C GLU A 25 -6.03 5.40 -3.91
N MET A 26 -4.85 4.76 -3.91
CA MET A 26 -4.67 3.39 -3.42
C MET A 26 -5.06 3.27 -1.94
N ILE A 27 -4.62 4.21 -1.09
CA ILE A 27 -5.02 4.25 0.32
C ILE A 27 -6.52 4.51 0.47
N GLY A 28 -7.06 5.44 -0.32
CA GLY A 28 -8.49 5.75 -0.30
C GLY A 28 -9.36 4.56 -0.71
N PHE A 29 -8.93 3.80 -1.71
CA PHE A 29 -9.63 2.62 -2.19
C PHE A 29 -9.56 1.47 -1.18
N ALA A 30 -8.40 1.22 -0.57
CA ALA A 30 -8.26 0.24 0.52
C ALA A 30 -9.21 0.57 1.69
N LEU A 31 -9.25 1.85 2.08
CA LEU A 31 -10.17 2.33 3.11
C LEU A 31 -11.64 2.08 2.73
N GLU A 32 -12.02 2.35 1.49
CA GLU A 32 -13.39 2.13 1.01
C GLU A 32 -13.79 0.65 1.05
N LEU A 33 -12.91 -0.25 0.58
CA LEU A 33 -13.16 -1.70 0.58
C LEU A 33 -13.39 -2.24 2.00
N LEU A 34 -12.54 -1.86 2.94
CA LEU A 34 -12.66 -2.26 4.35
C LEU A 34 -13.87 -1.61 5.03
N ARG A 35 -14.14 -0.32 4.79
CA ARG A 35 -15.28 0.38 5.41
C ARG A 35 -16.63 -0.13 4.96
N ASN A 36 -16.72 -0.59 3.71
CA ASN A 36 -17.96 -1.10 3.15
C ASN A 36 -18.14 -2.61 3.44
N ASP A 37 -17.27 -3.21 4.28
CA ASP A 37 -17.24 -4.65 4.55
C ASP A 37 -17.23 -5.48 3.25
N THR A 38 -16.57 -4.96 2.19
CA THR A 38 -16.48 -5.64 0.89
C THR A 38 -15.45 -6.75 0.92
N VAL A 39 -14.42 -6.57 1.76
CA VAL A 39 -13.33 -7.51 2.02
C VAL A 39 -12.99 -7.49 3.51
N ASP A 40 -12.49 -8.60 4.05
CA ASP A 40 -12.06 -8.69 5.44
C ASP A 40 -10.65 -8.11 5.66
N GLU A 41 -9.79 -8.20 4.64
CA GLU A 41 -8.38 -7.76 4.63
C GLU A 41 -8.01 -7.13 3.28
N VAL A 42 -7.08 -6.17 3.31
CA VAL A 42 -6.40 -5.62 2.13
C VAL A 42 -4.90 -5.87 2.22
N ILE A 43 -4.35 -6.46 1.15
CA ILE A 43 -2.91 -6.55 0.92
C ILE A 43 -2.52 -5.50 -0.11
N LEU A 44 -1.75 -4.50 0.31
CA LEU A 44 -1.19 -3.48 -0.57
C LEU A 44 0.18 -3.94 -1.04
N VAL A 45 0.34 -4.17 -2.35
CA VAL A 45 1.64 -4.55 -2.92
C VAL A 45 2.26 -3.34 -3.61
N THR A 46 3.35 -2.82 -3.06
CA THR A 46 4.09 -1.69 -3.65
C THR A 46 5.54 -1.66 -3.17
N ASN A 47 6.45 -1.21 -4.04
CA ASN A 47 7.84 -0.91 -3.65
C ASN A 47 8.01 0.54 -3.19
N ASP A 48 6.97 1.37 -3.30
CA ASP A 48 6.96 2.73 -2.76
C ASP A 48 6.82 2.66 -1.23
N ILE A 49 7.94 2.86 -0.54
CA ILE A 49 8.05 2.75 0.92
C ILE A 49 7.13 3.78 1.61
N PRO A 50 7.20 5.09 1.30
CA PRO A 50 6.29 6.08 1.87
C PRO A 50 4.79 5.75 1.72
N LEU A 51 4.37 5.21 0.57
CA LEU A 51 2.98 4.77 0.35
C LEU A 51 2.61 3.59 1.25
N GLY A 52 3.48 2.60 1.34
CA GLY A 52 3.28 1.43 2.21
C GLY A 52 3.17 1.80 3.68
N GLU A 53 4.11 2.62 4.17
CA GLU A 53 4.10 3.16 5.53
C GLU A 53 2.83 3.97 5.82
N ALA A 54 2.36 4.75 4.84
CA ALA A 54 1.12 5.52 4.97
C ALA A 54 -0.10 4.60 5.12
N ALA A 55 -0.17 3.48 4.39
CA ALA A 55 -1.27 2.53 4.51
C ALA A 55 -1.33 1.91 5.91
N GLU A 56 -0.22 1.36 6.38
CA GLU A 56 -0.13 0.72 7.70
C GLU A 56 -0.28 1.71 8.86
N SER A 57 0.09 2.98 8.66
CA SER A 57 -0.03 4.01 9.70
C SER A 57 -1.41 4.67 9.76
N LEU A 58 -2.06 4.88 8.60
CA LEU A 58 -3.30 5.66 8.52
C LEU A 58 -4.55 4.80 8.59
N LEU A 59 -4.56 3.61 7.96
CA LEU A 59 -5.78 2.79 7.91
C LEU A 59 -6.24 2.33 9.31
N PRO A 60 -5.36 1.87 10.23
CA PRO A 60 -5.78 1.50 11.58
C PRO A 60 -6.45 2.64 12.37
N GLN A 61 -6.15 3.90 12.05
CA GLN A 61 -6.78 5.06 12.71
C GLN A 61 -8.29 5.17 12.43
N TYR A 62 -8.80 4.43 11.44
CA TYR A 62 -10.22 4.34 11.13
C TYR A 62 -10.96 3.22 11.87
N GLY A 63 -10.28 2.50 12.78
CA GLY A 63 -10.87 1.48 13.64
C GLY A 63 -10.72 0.04 13.13
N PHE A 64 -9.84 -0.17 12.15
CA PHE A 64 -9.50 -1.51 11.67
C PHE A 64 -8.40 -2.13 12.53
N ASP A 65 -8.45 -3.45 12.64
CA ASP A 65 -7.39 -4.21 13.30
C ASP A 65 -6.13 -4.27 12.41
N ASN A 66 -4.97 -4.42 13.03
CA ASN A 66 -3.69 -4.50 12.31
C ASN A 66 -3.63 -5.65 11.29
N TRP A 67 -4.37 -6.74 11.51
CA TRP A 67 -4.37 -7.88 10.59
C TRP A 67 -5.16 -7.61 9.30
N GLN A 68 -5.99 -6.56 9.27
CA GLN A 68 -6.80 -6.23 8.09
C GLN A 68 -6.03 -5.44 7.04
N ILE A 69 -4.80 -5.01 7.34
CA ILE A 69 -3.95 -4.22 6.46
C ILE A 69 -2.54 -4.80 6.48
N THR A 70 -2.11 -5.30 5.33
CA THR A 70 -0.75 -5.80 5.14
C THR A 70 -0.10 -5.05 3.97
N TRP A 71 1.11 -4.52 4.16
CA TRP A 71 1.93 -4.02 3.05
C TRP A 71 3.04 -5.02 2.70
N LEU A 72 3.13 -5.37 1.41
CA LEU A 72 4.20 -6.21 0.87
C LEU A 72 4.99 -5.45 -0.20
N ARG A 73 6.31 -5.62 -0.19
CA ARG A 73 7.17 -5.22 -1.33
C ARG A 73 7.31 -6.38 -2.30
N GLY A 74 7.60 -6.06 -3.56
CA GLY A 74 7.75 -7.08 -4.61
C GLY A 74 8.87 -8.09 -4.31
N GLY A 75 9.92 -7.68 -3.59
CA GLY A 75 10.98 -8.59 -3.16
C GLY A 75 10.54 -9.67 -2.17
N GLU A 76 9.42 -9.45 -1.46
CA GLU A 76 8.86 -10.42 -0.51
C GLU A 76 8.04 -11.51 -1.20
N LEU A 77 7.71 -11.30 -2.48
CA LEU A 77 7.04 -12.27 -3.35
C LEU A 77 8.03 -12.93 -4.33
N ALA A 78 9.33 -12.63 -4.24
CA ALA A 78 10.31 -13.09 -5.22
C ALA A 78 10.47 -14.63 -5.20
N ASP A 79 10.41 -15.24 -4.02
CA ASP A 79 10.51 -16.70 -3.87
C ASP A 79 9.33 -17.44 -4.51
N GLU A 80 8.15 -16.82 -4.57
CA GLU A 80 6.97 -17.38 -5.25
C GLU A 80 7.14 -17.41 -6.78
N LEU A 81 8.00 -16.55 -7.32
CA LEU A 81 8.29 -16.53 -8.75
C LEU A 81 9.28 -17.63 -9.14
N ASP A 82 10.18 -18.05 -8.25
CA ASP A 82 11.23 -19.03 -8.55
C ASP A 82 10.67 -20.45 -8.78
N GLU A 83 9.56 -20.79 -8.12
CA GLU A 83 8.91 -22.09 -8.27
C GLU A 83 8.24 -22.28 -9.66
N ASP A 84 7.79 -21.18 -10.29
CA ASP A 84 7.12 -21.17 -11.60
C ASP A 84 7.93 -20.43 -12.69
N PHE A 85 9.17 -20.02 -12.41
CA PHE A 85 10.02 -19.33 -13.38
C PHE A 85 10.48 -20.31 -14.47
N ALA A 86 9.70 -20.39 -15.56
CA ALA A 86 10.15 -20.96 -16.82
C ALA A 86 10.85 -19.85 -17.62
N PRO A 87 12.20 -19.88 -17.79
CA PRO A 87 12.86 -18.93 -18.66
C PRO A 87 12.32 -19.08 -20.10
N GLU A 88 11.71 -18.03 -20.65
CA GLU A 88 11.18 -18.03 -22.02
C GLU A 88 12.27 -18.00 -23.11
N PHE A 89 13.55 -17.92 -22.70
CA PHE A 89 14.68 -17.85 -23.60
C PHE A 89 15.77 -18.83 -23.13
N ASP A 90 15.93 -19.92 -23.90
CA ASP A 90 17.13 -20.77 -23.95
C ASP A 90 18.23 -20.13 -24.81
#